data_AF-A0A961VKH4-F1
#
_entry.id   AF-A0A961VKH4-F1
#
_cell.length_a   1.000
_cell.length_b   1.000
_cell.length_c   1.000
_cell.angle_alpha   90.00
_cell.angle_beta   90.00
_cell.angle_gamma   90.00
#
_symmetry.space_group_name_H-M   'P 1'
#
loop_
_entity.id
_entity.type
_entity.pdbx_description
1 polymer ?
#
loop_
_entity_poly.entity_id
_entity_poly.type
_entity_poly.pdbx_seq_one_letter_code
_entity_poly.pdbx_strand_id
1 'polypeptide(L)'
;MSRPIAEILARFEAVLAEPRPAYDLLVGAFGELVIPSGVTAEELTRLYSICYRLSGTAEGGPVVDLHHLEDWQAGHLSHVALDVVGRTLYDRDASTRGWIARSRARFVERGEEIPEGLDDSQLPPRLDIPFDLPAATERIAPLLRRYEEDMVEAPACHFKLCWDVARDGYPVFRDVIARWSKGLDARGLGFSGTAAAVATARILADRADDPEPVSWADCHRDVFPMLENQHPMVAAGAAVWLGALCGDGLLSDPEAPDLASLLTRLAAWPRNRVAIAGGFIKGFDSELEGLYTLESDETLEAFDLDAWVLECLSAEKSPPYLPNAQALWFYVHEYYAARPAFVARLIDADRAWIAMMCATEIDGRVAGMRPVLERLVRDPDPDISAHARRQLERFY
;
A
#
# COMPACT_ATOMS: atom_id res chain seq x y z
N MET A 1 17.82 0.09 -25.90
CA MET A 1 16.88 -0.75 -26.69
C MET A 1 16.51 -1.93 -25.83
N SER A 2 15.25 -2.09 -25.46
CA SER A 2 14.79 -3.28 -24.73
C SER A 2 14.96 -4.51 -25.61
N ARG A 3 15.39 -5.63 -25.02
CA ARG A 3 15.44 -6.91 -25.74
C ARG A 3 14.02 -7.46 -25.94
N PRO A 4 13.77 -8.23 -27.00
CA PRO A 4 12.50 -8.95 -27.15
C PRO A 4 12.24 -9.84 -25.93
N ILE A 5 11.00 -9.84 -25.42
CA ILE A 5 10.63 -10.62 -24.24
C ILE A 5 10.97 -12.11 -24.41
N ALA A 6 10.78 -12.67 -25.60
CA ALA A 6 11.13 -14.06 -25.92
C ALA A 6 12.61 -14.40 -25.64
N GLU A 7 13.55 -13.48 -25.89
CA GLU A 7 14.97 -13.68 -25.60
C GLU A 7 15.24 -13.68 -24.08
N ILE A 8 14.55 -12.82 -23.33
CA ILE A 8 14.66 -12.76 -21.87
C ILE A 8 14.08 -14.03 -21.24
N LEU A 9 12.92 -14.51 -21.71
CA LEU A 9 12.32 -15.76 -21.25
C LEU A 9 13.23 -16.97 -21.52
N ALA A 10 13.85 -17.04 -22.71
CA ALA A 10 14.80 -18.09 -23.02
C ALA A 10 16.03 -18.08 -22.10
N ARG A 11 16.50 -16.89 -21.68
CA ARG A 11 17.58 -16.76 -20.69
C ARG A 11 17.16 -17.27 -19.32
N PHE A 12 15.97 -16.93 -18.84
CA PHE A 12 15.44 -17.49 -17.60
C PHE A 12 15.42 -19.01 -17.65
N GLU A 13 14.87 -19.58 -18.71
CA GLU A 13 14.78 -21.04 -18.89
C GLU A 13 16.16 -21.70 -18.93
N ALA A 14 17.14 -21.09 -19.60
CA ALA A 14 18.51 -21.58 -19.63
C ALA A 14 19.15 -21.62 -18.24
N VAL A 15 18.99 -20.54 -17.45
CA VAL A 15 19.51 -20.47 -16.08
C VAL A 15 18.79 -21.44 -15.15
N LEU A 16 17.47 -21.59 -15.31
CA LEU A 16 16.63 -22.51 -14.53
C LEU A 16 16.81 -23.99 -14.92
N ALA A 17 17.48 -24.28 -16.03
CA ALA A 17 17.85 -25.63 -16.42
C ALA A 17 19.17 -26.09 -15.76
N GLU A 18 19.94 -25.18 -15.17
CA GLU A 18 21.15 -25.52 -14.44
C GLU A 18 20.82 -26.18 -13.10
N PRO A 19 21.64 -27.14 -12.61
CA PRO A 19 21.44 -27.76 -11.30
C PRO A 19 21.53 -26.77 -10.13
N ARG A 20 22.22 -25.64 -10.33
CA ARG A 20 22.39 -24.57 -9.35
C ARG A 20 22.20 -23.22 -10.03
N PRO A 21 20.94 -22.79 -10.24
CA PRO A 21 20.66 -21.52 -10.90
C PRO A 21 21.36 -20.36 -10.19
N ALA A 22 22.06 -19.53 -10.96
CA ALA A 22 22.81 -18.39 -10.42
C ALA A 22 21.89 -17.20 -10.13
N TYR A 23 21.91 -16.72 -8.89
CA TYR A 23 21.11 -15.57 -8.43
C TYR A 23 21.32 -14.32 -9.30
N ASP A 24 22.56 -13.91 -9.55
CA ASP A 24 22.87 -12.69 -10.30
C ASP A 24 22.35 -12.74 -11.75
N LEU A 25 22.33 -13.93 -12.36
CA LEU A 25 21.80 -14.10 -13.72
C LEU A 25 20.28 -13.98 -13.76
N LEU A 26 19.58 -14.51 -12.75
CA LEU A 26 18.13 -14.40 -12.62
C LEU A 26 17.71 -12.95 -12.35
N VAL A 27 18.36 -12.28 -11.39
CA VAL A 27 18.10 -10.86 -11.09
C VAL A 27 18.44 -9.97 -12.28
N GLY A 28 19.56 -10.23 -12.96
CA GLY A 28 19.92 -9.53 -14.19
C GLY A 28 18.87 -9.69 -15.30
N ALA A 29 18.31 -10.89 -15.46
CA ALA A 29 17.24 -11.13 -16.42
C ALA A 29 15.94 -10.40 -16.04
N PHE A 30 15.58 -10.32 -14.75
CA PHE A 30 14.46 -9.50 -14.28
C PHE A 30 14.68 -8.02 -14.54
N GLY A 31 15.90 -7.50 -14.32
CA GLY A 31 16.24 -6.10 -14.57
C GLY A 31 16.15 -5.70 -16.05
N GLU A 32 16.29 -6.65 -16.97
CA GLU A 32 16.13 -6.44 -18.41
C GLU A 32 14.69 -6.70 -18.92
N LEU A 33 13.82 -7.25 -18.08
CA LEU A 33 12.47 -7.64 -18.48
C LEU A 33 11.58 -6.42 -18.69
N VAL A 34 11.17 -6.20 -19.94
CA VAL A 34 10.11 -5.25 -20.31
C VAL A 34 9.00 -6.04 -21.01
N ILE A 35 7.81 -6.05 -20.43
CA ILE A 35 6.65 -6.70 -21.04
C ILE A 35 6.06 -5.74 -22.08
N PRO A 36 6.02 -6.11 -23.37
CA PRO A 36 5.47 -5.25 -24.41
C PRO A 36 3.93 -5.19 -24.31
N SER A 37 3.31 -4.15 -24.87
CA SER A 37 1.85 -4.02 -24.88
C SER A 37 1.16 -5.23 -25.53
N GLY A 38 1.64 -5.61 -26.73
CA GLY A 38 1.12 -6.74 -27.50
C GLY A 38 1.72 -8.10 -27.11
N VAL A 39 1.97 -8.35 -25.82
CA VAL A 39 2.48 -9.64 -25.34
C VAL A 39 1.51 -10.78 -25.67
N THR A 40 2.02 -11.92 -26.10
CA THR A 40 1.18 -13.08 -26.46
C THR A 40 0.79 -13.91 -25.24
N ALA A 41 -0.29 -14.70 -25.39
CA ALA A 41 -0.73 -15.64 -24.36
C ALA A 41 0.34 -16.68 -24.01
N GLU A 42 1.14 -17.10 -25.01
CA GLU A 42 2.25 -18.03 -24.81
C GLU A 42 3.37 -17.40 -23.98
N GLU A 43 3.78 -16.18 -24.31
CA GLU A 43 4.84 -15.45 -23.59
C GLU A 43 4.44 -15.18 -22.13
N LEU A 44 3.21 -14.71 -21.88
CA LEU A 44 2.74 -14.52 -20.49
C LEU A 44 2.62 -15.84 -19.73
N THR A 45 2.17 -16.91 -20.40
CA THR A 45 2.11 -18.24 -19.76
C THR A 45 3.50 -18.72 -19.36
N ARG A 46 4.50 -18.56 -20.24
CA ARG A 46 5.90 -18.89 -19.93
C ARG A 46 6.44 -18.03 -18.79
N LEU A 47 6.18 -16.72 -18.82
CA LEU A 47 6.58 -15.80 -17.76
C LEU A 47 6.00 -16.23 -16.40
N TYR A 48 4.70 -16.52 -16.33
CA TYR A 48 4.07 -16.97 -15.08
C TYR A 48 4.64 -18.31 -14.60
N SER A 49 4.92 -19.25 -15.51
CA SER A 49 5.56 -20.52 -15.16
C SER A 49 6.93 -20.30 -14.53
N ILE A 50 7.75 -19.41 -15.10
CA ILE A 50 9.06 -19.01 -14.54
C ILE A 50 8.87 -18.40 -13.15
N CYS A 51 7.98 -17.41 -13.02
CA CYS A 51 7.76 -16.72 -11.76
C CYS A 51 7.27 -17.67 -10.65
N TYR A 52 6.30 -18.54 -10.93
CA TYR A 52 5.78 -19.48 -9.93
C TYR A 52 6.79 -20.55 -9.52
N ARG A 53 7.68 -20.95 -10.43
CA ARG A 53 8.78 -21.86 -10.09
C ARG A 53 9.77 -21.19 -9.15
N LEU A 54 10.11 -19.93 -9.40
CA LEU A 54 11.01 -19.13 -8.55
C LEU A 54 10.41 -18.77 -7.18
N SER A 55 9.09 -18.53 -7.12
CA SER A 55 8.39 -18.26 -5.86
C SER A 55 7.98 -19.50 -5.09
N GLY A 56 8.23 -20.70 -5.64
CA GLY A 56 7.84 -21.97 -5.02
C GLY A 56 6.33 -22.24 -5.00
N THR A 57 5.55 -21.55 -5.83
CA THR A 57 4.08 -21.68 -5.90
C THR A 57 3.60 -22.53 -7.08
N ALA A 58 4.51 -23.06 -7.91
CA ALA A 58 4.15 -23.87 -9.07
C ALA A 58 3.53 -25.22 -8.67
N GLU A 59 2.45 -25.63 -9.34
CA GLU A 59 1.80 -26.94 -9.15
C GLU A 59 2.38 -28.06 -10.03
N GLY A 60 3.32 -27.74 -10.92
CA GLY A 60 3.88 -28.70 -11.85
C GLY A 60 5.17 -28.21 -12.50
N GLY A 61 5.90 -29.15 -13.10
CA GLY A 61 7.23 -28.91 -13.66
C GLY A 61 8.37 -29.21 -12.66
N PRO A 62 9.64 -29.11 -13.11
CA PRO A 62 10.78 -29.39 -12.25
C PRO A 62 10.95 -28.31 -11.19
N VAL A 63 11.07 -28.75 -9.94
CA VAL A 63 11.40 -27.91 -8.78
C VAL A 63 12.73 -27.21 -9.06
N VAL A 64 12.78 -25.91 -8.76
CA VAL A 64 14.02 -25.13 -8.83
C VAL A 64 14.70 -25.28 -7.47
N ASP A 65 15.85 -25.93 -7.44
CA ASP A 65 16.67 -25.97 -6.22
C ASP A 65 17.29 -24.59 -5.99
N LEU A 66 16.80 -23.89 -4.97
CA LEU A 66 17.33 -22.62 -4.49
C LEU A 66 18.02 -22.78 -3.13
N HIS A 67 18.15 -24.01 -2.60
CA HIS A 67 18.74 -24.25 -1.27
C HIS A 67 20.25 -23.98 -1.22
N HIS A 68 20.91 -23.81 -2.38
CA HIS A 68 22.30 -23.38 -2.46
C HIS A 68 22.46 -21.85 -2.33
N LEU A 69 21.37 -21.08 -2.38
CA LEU A 69 21.39 -19.63 -2.21
C LEU A 69 21.26 -19.26 -0.73
N GLU A 70 21.71 -18.05 -0.38
CA GLU A 70 21.44 -17.48 0.93
C GLU A 70 19.94 -17.17 1.08
N ASP A 71 19.38 -17.27 2.28
CA ASP A 71 17.93 -17.09 2.52
C ASP A 71 17.40 -15.77 1.98
N TRP A 72 18.17 -14.68 2.12
CA TRP A 72 17.77 -13.36 1.59
C TRP A 72 17.74 -13.33 0.06
N GLN A 73 18.61 -14.09 -0.62
CA GLN A 73 18.62 -14.18 -2.08
C GLN A 73 17.39 -14.94 -2.59
N ALA A 74 17.08 -16.08 -1.96
CA ALA A 74 15.89 -16.87 -2.29
C ALA A 74 14.61 -16.06 -2.03
N GLY A 75 14.53 -15.38 -0.88
CA GLY A 75 13.42 -14.48 -0.54
C GLY A 75 13.27 -13.33 -1.53
N HIS A 76 14.38 -12.69 -1.92
CA HIS A 76 14.37 -11.61 -2.92
C HIS A 76 13.89 -12.10 -4.30
N LEU A 77 14.37 -13.25 -4.78
CA LEU A 77 13.92 -13.83 -6.05
C LEU A 77 12.42 -14.14 -6.05
N SER A 78 11.92 -14.72 -4.95
CA SER A 78 10.48 -14.97 -4.78
C SER A 78 9.67 -13.68 -4.82
N HIS A 79 10.13 -12.65 -4.10
CA HIS A 79 9.49 -11.33 -4.10
C HIS A 79 9.44 -10.71 -5.50
N VAL A 80 10.57 -10.67 -6.22
CA VAL A 80 10.65 -10.12 -7.58
C VAL A 80 9.77 -10.90 -8.57
N ALA A 81 9.75 -12.23 -8.46
CA ALA A 81 8.91 -13.07 -9.31
C ALA A 81 7.41 -12.79 -9.12
N LEU A 82 6.95 -12.69 -7.87
CA LEU A 82 5.56 -12.36 -7.56
C LEU A 82 5.22 -10.90 -7.91
N ASP A 83 6.19 -9.98 -7.77
CA ASP A 83 6.05 -8.60 -8.19
C ASP A 83 5.78 -8.48 -9.70
N VAL A 84 6.53 -9.24 -10.51
CA VAL A 84 6.33 -9.32 -11.96
C VAL A 84 4.95 -9.85 -12.33
N VAL A 85 4.45 -10.89 -11.64
CA VAL A 85 3.07 -11.36 -11.83
C VAL A 85 2.08 -10.26 -11.42
N GLY A 86 2.32 -9.55 -10.33
CA GLY A 86 1.47 -8.42 -9.92
C GLY A 86 1.36 -7.34 -11.00
N ARG A 87 2.47 -6.99 -11.67
CA ARG A 87 2.52 -6.00 -12.75
C ARG A 87 1.69 -6.37 -13.99
N THR A 88 1.35 -7.64 -14.17
CA THR A 88 0.47 -8.06 -15.27
C THR A 88 -1.01 -8.09 -14.88
N LEU A 89 -1.34 -7.88 -13.60
CA LEU A 89 -2.73 -7.85 -13.12
C LEU A 89 -3.33 -6.45 -13.15
N TYR A 90 -2.50 -5.42 -12.96
CA TYR A 90 -2.92 -4.01 -12.91
C TYR A 90 -1.83 -3.06 -13.41
N ASP A 91 -2.25 -1.89 -13.90
CA ASP A 91 -1.36 -0.82 -14.37
C ASP A 91 -0.85 -0.02 -13.15
N ARG A 92 0.39 -0.28 -12.72
CA ARG A 92 1.02 0.43 -11.58
C ARG A 92 1.19 1.93 -11.82
N ASP A 93 1.28 2.30 -13.10
CA ASP A 93 1.47 3.68 -13.51
C ASP A 93 0.14 4.37 -13.83
N ALA A 94 -1.01 3.73 -13.55
CA ALA A 94 -2.34 4.28 -13.84
C ALA A 94 -2.56 5.66 -13.22
N SER A 95 -2.14 5.84 -11.96
CA SER A 95 -2.24 7.13 -11.25
C SER A 95 -1.37 8.21 -11.92
N THR A 96 -0.12 7.89 -12.27
CA THR A 96 0.79 8.79 -12.99
C THR A 96 0.25 9.14 -14.37
N ARG A 97 -0.20 8.15 -15.14
CA ARG A 97 -0.85 8.37 -16.46
C ARG A 97 -2.09 9.25 -16.33
N GLY A 98 -2.90 9.03 -15.30
CA GLY A 98 -4.07 9.86 -14.99
C GLY A 98 -3.70 11.30 -14.68
N TRP A 99 -2.66 11.53 -13.86
CA TRP A 99 -2.13 12.86 -13.58
C TRP A 99 -1.59 13.55 -14.84
N ILE A 100 -0.82 12.83 -15.68
CA ILE A 100 -0.33 13.37 -16.96
C ILE A 100 -1.51 13.79 -17.83
N ALA A 101 -2.52 12.94 -17.99
CA ALA A 101 -3.70 13.23 -18.81
C ALA A 101 -4.47 14.46 -18.30
N ARG A 102 -4.74 14.54 -16.98
CA ARG A 102 -5.40 15.70 -16.37
C ARG A 102 -4.58 16.98 -16.51
N SER A 103 -3.28 16.90 -16.29
CA SER A 103 -2.39 18.05 -16.42
C SER A 103 -2.37 18.58 -17.85
N ARG A 104 -2.22 17.69 -18.85
CA ARG A 104 -2.33 18.07 -20.27
C ARG A 104 -3.69 18.70 -20.59
N ALA A 105 -4.79 18.15 -20.09
CA ALA A 105 -6.13 18.70 -20.30
C ALA A 105 -6.25 20.14 -19.76
N ARG A 106 -5.69 20.44 -18.58
CA ARG A 106 -5.67 21.79 -18.00
C ARG A 106 -4.89 22.80 -18.85
N PHE A 107 -3.74 22.41 -19.39
CA PHE A 107 -2.98 23.27 -20.31
C PHE A 107 -3.80 23.59 -21.56
N VAL A 108 -4.45 22.58 -22.15
CA VAL A 108 -5.33 22.76 -23.32
C VAL A 108 -6.50 23.70 -23.00
N GLU A 109 -7.17 23.52 -21.86
CA GLU A 109 -8.28 24.34 -21.42
C GLU A 109 -7.89 25.81 -21.23
N ARG A 110 -6.68 26.07 -20.72
CA ARG A 110 -6.12 27.43 -20.54
C ARG A 110 -5.58 28.05 -21.82
N GLY A 111 -5.51 27.31 -22.92
CA GLY A 111 -4.88 27.75 -24.17
C GLY A 111 -3.36 27.92 -24.05
N GLU A 112 -2.74 27.20 -23.12
CA GLU A 112 -1.30 27.22 -22.86
C GLU A 112 -0.59 26.09 -23.64
N GLU A 113 0.71 26.29 -23.92
CA GLU A 113 1.53 25.24 -24.53
C GLU A 113 1.77 24.10 -23.52
N ILE A 114 1.60 22.86 -23.97
CA ILE A 114 1.88 21.68 -23.14
C ILE A 114 3.41 21.56 -22.97
N PRO A 115 3.94 21.49 -21.73
CA PRO A 115 5.37 21.33 -21.50
C PRO A 115 5.97 20.12 -22.23
N GLU A 116 7.17 20.28 -22.77
CA GLU A 116 7.95 19.18 -23.35
C GLU A 116 8.20 18.10 -22.28
N GLY A 117 7.97 16.84 -22.64
CA GLY A 117 8.12 15.70 -21.72
C GLY A 117 6.92 15.46 -20.79
N LEU A 118 5.85 16.27 -20.84
CA LEU A 118 4.59 15.97 -20.15
C LEU A 118 3.79 14.92 -20.95
N ASP A 119 4.33 13.72 -21.08
CA ASP A 119 3.70 12.56 -21.70
C ASP A 119 4.08 11.27 -20.97
N ASP A 120 3.45 10.16 -21.37
CA ASP A 120 3.64 8.85 -20.75
C ASP A 120 4.68 7.98 -21.47
N SER A 121 5.53 8.57 -22.31
CA SER A 121 6.54 7.83 -23.11
C SER A 121 7.63 7.16 -22.28
N GLN A 122 7.90 7.68 -21.08
CA GLN A 122 8.87 7.12 -20.14
C GLN A 122 8.31 6.00 -19.27
N LEU A 123 6.99 5.77 -19.32
CA LEU A 123 6.31 4.77 -18.50
C LEU A 123 6.23 3.42 -19.21
N PRO A 124 6.41 2.28 -18.51
CA PRO A 124 6.22 0.94 -19.09
C PRO A 124 4.86 0.82 -19.78
N PRO A 125 4.77 0.22 -20.98
CA PRO A 125 3.54 0.24 -21.76
C PRO A 125 2.37 -0.43 -21.04
N ARG A 126 1.14 0.03 -21.33
CA ARG A 126 -0.06 -0.71 -20.94
C ARG A 126 -0.13 -2.04 -21.67
N LEU A 127 -0.50 -3.08 -20.95
CA LEU A 127 -0.59 -4.43 -21.50
C LEU A 127 -1.96 -4.70 -22.11
N ASP A 128 -1.95 -5.33 -23.28
CA ASP A 128 -3.13 -5.95 -23.89
C ASP A 128 -3.18 -7.41 -23.42
N ILE A 129 -3.92 -7.66 -22.33
CA ILE A 129 -3.96 -9.00 -21.72
C ILE A 129 -4.62 -10.02 -22.68
N PRO A 130 -3.89 -11.03 -23.16
CA PRO A 130 -4.32 -11.96 -24.20
C PRO A 130 -5.07 -13.18 -23.62
N PHE A 131 -5.68 -13.03 -22.45
CA PHE A 131 -6.40 -14.10 -21.77
C PHE A 131 -7.90 -13.81 -21.74
N ASP A 132 -8.69 -14.84 -22.01
CA ASP A 132 -10.08 -14.83 -21.58
C ASP A 132 -10.19 -15.12 -20.09
N LEU A 133 -11.40 -15.03 -19.55
CA LEU A 133 -11.62 -15.18 -18.12
C LEU A 133 -11.27 -16.57 -17.57
N PRO A 134 -11.63 -17.70 -18.22
CA PRO A 134 -11.16 -19.02 -17.81
C PRO A 134 -9.64 -19.14 -17.79
N ALA A 135 -8.95 -18.73 -18.85
CA ALA A 135 -7.49 -18.80 -18.92
C ALA A 135 -6.84 -17.92 -17.86
N ALA A 136 -7.31 -16.67 -17.68
CA ALA A 136 -6.80 -15.78 -16.65
C ALA A 136 -6.96 -16.37 -15.24
N THR A 137 -8.11 -17.00 -14.95
CA THR A 137 -8.39 -17.65 -13.67
C THR A 137 -7.40 -18.80 -13.41
N GLU A 138 -7.22 -19.70 -14.39
CA GLU A 138 -6.26 -20.81 -14.29
C GLU A 138 -4.84 -20.29 -14.08
N ARG A 139 -4.45 -19.28 -14.86
CA ARG A 139 -3.09 -18.73 -14.89
C ARG A 139 -2.68 -18.02 -13.61
N ILE A 140 -3.61 -17.47 -12.83
CA ILE A 140 -3.29 -16.82 -11.55
C ILE A 140 -3.66 -17.66 -10.32
N ALA A 141 -4.26 -18.84 -10.49
CA ALA A 141 -4.61 -19.72 -9.38
C ALA A 141 -3.45 -20.03 -8.41
N PRO A 142 -2.20 -20.23 -8.87
CA PRO A 142 -1.05 -20.40 -7.96
C PRO A 142 -0.85 -19.22 -6.99
N LEU A 143 -0.95 -17.99 -7.49
CA LEU A 143 -0.85 -16.79 -6.68
C LEU A 143 -2.00 -16.71 -5.67
N LEU A 144 -3.23 -16.96 -6.12
CA LEU A 144 -4.42 -16.86 -5.27
C LEU A 144 -4.43 -17.90 -4.14
N ARG A 145 -3.97 -19.13 -4.41
CA ARG A 145 -3.80 -20.14 -3.35
C ARG A 145 -2.75 -19.74 -2.33
N ARG A 146 -1.64 -19.12 -2.76
CA ARG A 146 -0.65 -18.60 -1.83
C ARG A 146 -1.25 -17.56 -0.88
N TYR A 147 -2.06 -16.63 -1.40
CA TYR A 147 -2.81 -15.70 -0.54
C TYR A 147 -3.75 -16.44 0.42
N GLU A 148 -4.47 -17.48 -0.04
CA GLU A 148 -5.34 -18.28 0.82
C GLU A 148 -4.59 -18.99 1.95
N GLU A 149 -3.36 -19.46 1.71
CA GLU A 149 -2.48 -20.03 2.74
C GLU A 149 -2.05 -18.96 3.75
N ASP A 150 -1.60 -17.80 3.26
CA ASP A 150 -1.11 -16.69 4.10
C ASP A 150 -2.23 -16.06 4.96
N MET A 151 -3.51 -16.18 4.55
CA MET A 151 -4.67 -15.68 5.31
C MET A 151 -4.85 -16.36 6.68
N VAL A 152 -4.28 -17.55 6.89
CA VAL A 152 -4.35 -18.24 8.19
C VAL A 152 -3.67 -17.41 9.27
N GLU A 153 -2.53 -16.79 8.93
CA GLU A 153 -1.74 -15.97 9.85
C GLU A 153 -2.08 -14.48 9.70
N ALA A 154 -2.42 -14.03 8.50
CA ALA A 154 -2.68 -12.62 8.20
C ALA A 154 -3.99 -12.46 7.40
N PRO A 155 -5.17 -12.42 8.06
CA PRO A 155 -6.48 -12.37 7.39
C PRO A 155 -6.72 -11.18 6.45
N ALA A 156 -5.88 -10.15 6.50
CA ALA A 156 -5.96 -8.94 5.68
C ALA A 156 -4.92 -8.89 4.55
N CYS A 157 -4.08 -9.92 4.37
CA CYS A 157 -2.98 -9.92 3.40
C CYS A 157 -3.44 -9.68 1.96
N HIS A 158 -4.67 -10.07 1.61
CA HIS A 158 -5.28 -9.90 0.29
C HIS A 158 -5.81 -8.50 0.00
N PHE A 159 -5.91 -7.61 0.99
CA PHE A 159 -6.46 -6.27 0.79
C PHE A 159 -5.73 -5.51 -0.31
N LYS A 160 -4.39 -5.56 -0.31
CA LYS A 160 -3.57 -4.88 -1.33
C LYS A 160 -3.88 -5.36 -2.73
N LEU A 161 -3.86 -6.68 -2.96
CA LEU A 161 -4.18 -7.25 -4.27
C LEU A 161 -5.59 -6.87 -4.73
N CYS A 162 -6.59 -7.05 -3.83
CA CYS A 162 -7.98 -6.73 -4.16
C CYS A 162 -8.16 -5.26 -4.51
N TRP A 163 -7.52 -4.36 -3.77
CA TRP A 163 -7.57 -2.92 -4.04
C TRP A 163 -6.90 -2.53 -5.35
N ASP A 164 -5.63 -2.91 -5.52
CA ASP A 164 -4.84 -2.52 -6.69
C ASP A 164 -5.51 -3.01 -7.99
N VAL A 165 -6.04 -4.24 -7.99
CA VAL A 165 -6.77 -4.76 -9.14
C VAL A 165 -8.14 -4.10 -9.31
N ALA A 166 -8.89 -3.83 -8.23
CA ALA A 166 -10.19 -3.17 -8.35
C ALA A 166 -10.10 -1.72 -8.85
N ARG A 167 -9.03 -1.01 -8.50
CA ARG A 167 -8.74 0.37 -8.93
C ARG A 167 -8.15 0.38 -10.34
N ASP A 168 -7.01 -0.30 -10.52
CA ASP A 168 -6.15 -0.12 -11.70
C ASP A 168 -5.92 -1.43 -12.49
N GLY A 169 -6.67 -2.49 -12.15
CA GLY A 169 -6.59 -3.80 -12.79
C GLY A 169 -6.94 -3.80 -14.28
N TYR A 170 -6.32 -4.70 -15.04
CA TYR A 170 -6.79 -5.01 -16.39
C TYR A 170 -8.19 -5.67 -16.33
N PRO A 171 -9.07 -5.45 -17.32
CA PRO A 171 -10.48 -5.83 -17.23
C PRO A 171 -10.73 -7.29 -16.84
N VAL A 172 -10.01 -8.23 -17.45
CA VAL A 172 -10.17 -9.66 -17.15
C VAL A 172 -9.80 -9.99 -15.70
N PHE A 173 -8.75 -9.37 -15.14
CA PHE A 173 -8.31 -9.65 -13.78
C PHE A 173 -9.19 -8.97 -12.73
N ARG A 174 -9.83 -7.83 -13.04
CA ARG A 174 -10.90 -7.28 -12.19
C ARG A 174 -11.99 -8.31 -11.92
N ASP A 175 -12.43 -9.01 -12.97
CA ASP A 175 -13.44 -10.05 -12.85
C ASP A 175 -12.94 -11.28 -12.08
N VAL A 176 -11.71 -11.72 -12.33
CA VAL A 176 -11.11 -12.85 -11.59
C VAL A 176 -11.04 -12.53 -10.09
N ILE A 177 -10.45 -11.40 -9.73
CA ILE A 177 -10.24 -11.02 -8.32
C ILE A 177 -11.56 -10.74 -7.61
N ALA A 178 -12.54 -10.10 -8.27
CA ALA A 178 -13.87 -9.91 -7.70
C ALA A 178 -14.57 -11.25 -7.41
N ARG A 179 -14.49 -12.23 -8.33
CA ARG A 179 -15.05 -13.58 -8.13
C ARG A 179 -14.32 -14.34 -7.02
N TRP A 180 -13.00 -14.28 -7.01
CA TRP A 180 -12.18 -14.91 -5.98
C TRP A 180 -12.49 -14.33 -4.59
N SER A 181 -12.49 -13.01 -4.44
CA SER A 181 -12.81 -12.34 -3.16
C SER A 181 -14.20 -12.70 -2.65
N LYS A 182 -15.21 -12.76 -3.53
CA LYS A 182 -16.55 -13.25 -3.16
C LYS A 182 -16.55 -14.71 -2.73
N GLY A 183 -15.71 -15.54 -3.35
CA GLY A 183 -15.51 -16.94 -2.99
C GLY A 183 -14.80 -17.12 -1.64
N LEU A 184 -13.91 -16.20 -1.25
CA LEU A 184 -13.32 -16.15 0.10
C LEU A 184 -14.40 -15.86 1.14
N ASP A 185 -15.21 -14.81 0.91
CA ASP A 185 -16.31 -14.43 1.81
C ASP A 185 -17.28 -15.60 2.03
N ALA A 186 -17.64 -16.32 0.96
CA ALA A 186 -18.54 -17.48 1.04
C ALA A 186 -17.93 -18.68 1.81
N ARG A 187 -16.60 -18.81 1.83
CA ARG A 187 -15.86 -19.85 2.57
C ARG A 187 -15.48 -19.43 3.99
N GLY A 188 -15.71 -18.17 4.36
CA GLY A 188 -15.26 -17.61 5.63
C GLY A 188 -13.73 -17.50 5.74
N LEU A 189 -13.04 -17.33 4.61
CA LEU A 189 -11.58 -17.14 4.56
C LEU A 189 -11.24 -15.64 4.49
N GLY A 190 -10.20 -15.23 5.21
CA GLY A 190 -9.78 -13.83 5.28
C GLY A 190 -10.77 -12.93 6.02
N PHE A 191 -10.72 -11.63 5.73
CA PHE A 191 -11.63 -10.65 6.31
C PHE A 191 -13.00 -10.64 5.62
N SER A 192 -14.07 -10.82 6.38
CA SER A 192 -15.42 -10.93 5.82
C SER A 192 -15.90 -9.66 5.14
N GLY A 193 -16.53 -9.80 3.97
CA GLY A 193 -17.14 -8.71 3.22
C GLY A 193 -16.14 -7.90 2.41
N THR A 194 -14.96 -8.45 2.13
CA THR A 194 -13.88 -7.73 1.43
C THR A 194 -14.33 -7.24 0.06
N ALA A 195 -15.05 -8.07 -0.71
CA ALA A 195 -15.45 -7.69 -2.07
C ALA A 195 -16.34 -6.44 -2.09
N ALA A 196 -17.31 -6.38 -1.16
CA ALA A 196 -18.18 -5.23 -0.99
C ALA A 196 -17.41 -4.01 -0.47
N ALA A 197 -16.53 -4.21 0.51
CA ALA A 197 -15.74 -3.15 1.10
C ALA A 197 -14.79 -2.48 0.10
N VAL A 198 -14.15 -3.25 -0.78
CA VAL A 198 -13.29 -2.72 -1.86
C VAL A 198 -14.10 -1.89 -2.86
N ALA A 199 -15.29 -2.37 -3.25
CA ALA A 199 -16.17 -1.62 -4.15
C ALA A 199 -16.60 -0.29 -3.52
N THR A 200 -16.99 -0.30 -2.24
CA THR A 200 -17.34 0.93 -1.49
C THR A 200 -16.14 1.85 -1.31
N ALA A 201 -14.98 1.32 -0.93
CA ALA A 201 -13.75 2.10 -0.75
C ALA A 201 -13.32 2.80 -2.05
N ARG A 202 -13.57 2.20 -3.22
CA ARG A 202 -13.30 2.84 -4.51
C ARG A 202 -14.18 4.05 -4.74
N ILE A 203 -15.49 3.92 -4.51
CA ILE A 203 -16.44 5.04 -4.61
C ILE A 203 -16.02 6.19 -3.66
N LEU A 204 -15.58 5.85 -2.45
CA LEU A 204 -15.12 6.84 -1.47
C LEU A 204 -13.81 7.51 -1.89
N ALA A 205 -12.89 6.77 -2.50
CA ALA A 205 -11.66 7.35 -3.05
C ALA A 205 -11.96 8.28 -4.23
N ASP A 206 -12.86 7.90 -5.15
CA ASP A 206 -13.27 8.75 -6.26
C ASP A 206 -13.89 10.08 -5.75
N ARG A 207 -14.69 10.02 -4.69
CA ARG A 207 -15.27 11.21 -4.02
C ARG A 207 -14.26 12.04 -3.25
N ALA A 208 -13.18 11.44 -2.77
CA ALA A 208 -12.12 12.18 -2.08
C ALA A 208 -11.17 12.86 -3.08
N ASP A 209 -10.94 12.24 -4.25
CA ASP A 209 -10.10 12.79 -5.32
C ASP A 209 -10.78 14.01 -6.00
N ASP A 210 -12.11 14.10 -5.96
CA ASP A 210 -12.93 15.23 -6.46
C ASP A 210 -14.12 15.50 -5.51
N PRO A 211 -13.87 16.16 -4.37
CA PRO A 211 -14.90 16.37 -3.35
C PRO A 211 -15.94 17.41 -3.83
N GLU A 212 -17.19 16.97 -4.00
CA GLU A 212 -18.30 17.89 -4.18
C GLU A 212 -18.66 18.57 -2.84
N PRO A 213 -18.93 19.89 -2.82
CA PRO A 213 -19.35 20.58 -1.59
C PRO A 213 -20.63 19.97 -1.00
N VAL A 214 -20.60 19.68 0.31
CA VAL A 214 -21.74 19.17 1.07
C VAL A 214 -21.93 19.98 2.36
N SER A 215 -23.15 20.01 2.90
CA SER A 215 -23.40 20.59 4.23
C SER A 215 -22.89 19.68 5.35
N TRP A 216 -22.65 20.24 6.53
CA TRP A 216 -22.33 19.43 7.71
C TRP A 216 -23.41 18.39 8.04
N ALA A 217 -24.69 18.76 7.88
CA ALA A 217 -25.82 17.87 8.08
C ALA A 217 -25.82 16.68 7.10
N ASP A 218 -25.52 16.92 5.82
CA ASP A 218 -25.38 15.85 4.82
C ASP A 218 -24.16 14.97 5.13
N CYS A 219 -23.03 15.56 5.54
CA CYS A 219 -21.86 14.83 5.97
C CYS A 219 -22.17 13.89 7.14
N HIS A 220 -22.91 14.37 8.15
CA HIS A 220 -23.34 13.56 9.28
C HIS A 220 -24.32 12.45 8.89
N ARG A 221 -25.16 12.67 7.87
CA ARG A 221 -26.09 11.65 7.36
C ARG A 221 -25.37 10.58 6.54
N ASP A 222 -24.43 10.98 5.69
CA ASP A 222 -23.93 10.12 4.61
C ASP A 222 -22.53 9.58 4.88
N VAL A 223 -21.65 10.34 5.55
CA VAL A 223 -20.24 9.94 5.81
C VAL A 223 -20.08 9.29 7.18
N PHE A 224 -20.66 9.87 8.22
CA PHE A 224 -20.47 9.40 9.61
C PHE A 224 -20.90 7.94 9.82
N PRO A 225 -22.04 7.45 9.27
CA PRO A 225 -22.38 6.03 9.37
C PRO A 225 -21.36 5.10 8.72
N MET A 226 -20.60 5.57 7.72
CA MET A 226 -19.55 4.78 7.08
C MET A 226 -18.28 4.69 7.94
N LEU A 227 -18.00 5.69 8.78
CA LEU A 227 -16.93 5.62 9.80
C LEU A 227 -17.23 4.53 10.85
N GLU A 228 -18.51 4.21 11.08
CA GLU A 228 -18.94 3.12 11.99
C GLU A 228 -18.90 1.73 11.33
N ASN A 229 -18.55 1.65 10.04
CA ASN A 229 -18.52 0.38 9.34
C ASN A 229 -17.53 -0.59 9.99
N GLN A 230 -17.92 -1.87 10.10
CA GLN A 230 -17.07 -2.90 10.69
C GLN A 230 -15.82 -3.18 9.85
N HIS A 231 -15.90 -2.97 8.53
CA HIS A 231 -14.78 -3.22 7.63
C HIS A 231 -13.83 -2.02 7.61
N PRO A 232 -12.54 -2.20 7.96
CA PRO A 232 -11.59 -1.11 8.13
C PRO A 232 -11.34 -0.33 6.83
N MET A 233 -11.35 -0.99 5.67
CA MET A 233 -11.24 -0.28 4.38
C MET A 233 -12.37 0.73 4.13
N VAL A 234 -13.61 0.43 4.55
CA VAL A 234 -14.74 1.36 4.37
C VAL A 234 -14.61 2.54 5.34
N ALA A 235 -14.34 2.26 6.61
CA ALA A 235 -14.15 3.30 7.62
C ALA A 235 -12.98 4.24 7.25
N ALA A 236 -11.86 3.67 6.79
CA ALA A 236 -10.72 4.45 6.34
C ALA A 236 -11.04 5.27 5.08
N GLY A 237 -11.69 4.68 4.08
CA GLY A 237 -12.10 5.41 2.87
C GLY A 237 -13.06 6.56 3.17
N ALA A 238 -13.98 6.37 4.12
CA ALA A 238 -14.89 7.41 4.56
C ALA A 238 -14.16 8.54 5.29
N ALA A 239 -13.12 8.19 6.07
CA ALA A 239 -12.26 9.16 6.72
C ALA A 239 -11.41 9.95 5.70
N VAL A 240 -10.90 9.32 4.63
CA VAL A 240 -10.23 10.02 3.52
C VAL A 240 -11.18 11.03 2.89
N TRP A 241 -12.42 10.64 2.58
CA TRP A 241 -13.39 11.57 2.02
C TRP A 241 -13.75 12.71 3.00
N LEU A 242 -13.94 12.41 4.28
CA LEU A 242 -14.16 13.44 5.31
C LEU A 242 -12.98 14.43 5.38
N GLY A 243 -11.76 13.93 5.38
CA GLY A 243 -10.55 14.76 5.37
C GLY A 243 -10.53 15.69 4.16
N ALA A 244 -10.80 15.17 2.97
CA ALA A 244 -10.86 15.96 1.73
C ALA A 244 -11.93 17.06 1.78
N LEU A 245 -13.13 16.73 2.29
CA LEU A 245 -14.19 17.73 2.49
C LEU A 245 -13.77 18.82 3.49
N CYS A 246 -13.10 18.46 4.58
CA CYS A 246 -12.59 19.42 5.57
C CYS A 246 -11.50 20.32 4.96
N GLY A 247 -10.58 19.74 4.19
CA GLY A 247 -9.55 20.49 3.46
C GLY A 247 -10.14 21.45 2.41
N ASP A 248 -11.29 21.08 1.82
CA ASP A 248 -12.05 21.93 0.87
C ASP A 248 -13.09 22.85 1.56
N GLY A 249 -12.97 23.04 2.88
CA GLY A 249 -13.69 24.09 3.60
C GLY A 249 -15.02 23.69 4.25
N LEU A 250 -15.34 22.40 4.37
CA LEU A 250 -16.53 21.91 5.09
C LEU A 250 -16.65 22.50 6.50
N LEU A 251 -15.53 22.73 7.19
CA LEU A 251 -15.51 23.28 8.55
C LEU A 251 -15.89 24.77 8.63
N SER A 252 -16.12 25.43 7.49
CA SER A 252 -16.70 26.78 7.44
C SER A 252 -18.22 26.78 7.58
N ASP A 253 -18.88 25.61 7.54
CA ASP A 253 -20.31 25.46 7.82
C ASP A 253 -20.61 25.84 9.29
N PRO A 254 -21.61 26.71 9.57
CA PRO A 254 -21.93 27.13 10.93
C PRO A 254 -22.31 26.00 11.90
N GLU A 255 -22.78 24.85 11.40
CA GLU A 255 -23.11 23.69 12.22
C GLU A 255 -21.92 22.74 12.43
N ALA A 256 -20.81 22.94 11.69
CA ALA A 256 -19.63 22.12 11.83
C ALA A 256 -18.87 22.42 13.14
N PRO A 257 -18.28 21.39 13.79
CA PRO A 257 -17.35 21.61 14.88
C PRO A 257 -16.06 22.24 14.35
N ASP A 258 -15.30 22.88 15.24
CA ASP A 258 -13.92 23.23 14.92
C ASP A 258 -13.04 21.98 14.68
N LEU A 259 -11.90 22.16 14.01
CA LEU A 259 -11.00 21.07 13.63
C LEU A 259 -10.50 20.29 14.86
N ALA A 260 -10.13 20.96 15.94
CA ALA A 260 -9.67 20.32 17.18
C ALA A 260 -10.74 19.39 17.80
N SER A 261 -11.99 19.85 17.81
CA SER A 261 -13.16 19.09 18.29
C SER A 261 -13.45 17.90 17.39
N LEU A 262 -13.32 18.05 16.07
CA LEU A 262 -13.44 16.94 15.13
C LEU A 262 -12.35 15.89 15.36
N LEU A 263 -11.07 16.31 15.42
CA LEU A 263 -9.95 15.42 15.68
C LEU A 263 -10.12 14.66 17.00
N THR A 264 -10.57 15.34 18.06
CA THR A 264 -10.90 14.71 19.35
C THR A 264 -12.00 13.66 19.20
N ARG A 265 -13.05 13.94 18.42
CA ARG A 265 -14.12 12.98 18.13
C ARG A 265 -13.61 11.77 17.35
N LEU A 266 -12.71 11.96 16.38
CA LEU A 266 -12.09 10.87 15.63
C LEU A 266 -11.18 10.00 16.52
N ALA A 267 -10.44 10.60 17.45
CA ALA A 267 -9.66 9.87 18.45
C ALA A 267 -10.53 9.07 19.42
N ALA A 268 -11.76 9.52 19.69
CA ALA A 268 -12.70 8.80 20.54
C ALA A 268 -13.44 7.65 19.81
N TRP A 269 -13.23 7.44 18.51
CA TRP A 269 -13.99 6.44 17.75
C TRP A 269 -13.76 5.02 18.28
N PRO A 270 -14.81 4.19 18.43
CA PRO A 270 -14.73 2.92 19.15
C PRO A 270 -14.05 1.78 18.37
N ARG A 271 -13.95 1.88 17.05
CA ARG A 271 -13.37 0.85 16.16
C ARG A 271 -12.61 1.52 15.02
N ASN A 272 -11.63 0.81 14.44
CA ASN A 272 -10.88 1.27 13.27
C ASN A 272 -10.21 2.64 13.49
N ARG A 273 -9.97 3.03 14.75
CA ARG A 273 -9.54 4.38 15.13
C ARG A 273 -8.25 4.79 14.41
N VAL A 274 -7.28 3.87 14.35
CA VAL A 274 -5.99 4.07 13.68
C VAL A 274 -6.17 4.24 12.16
N ALA A 275 -7.10 3.51 11.58
CA ALA A 275 -7.43 3.58 10.16
C ALA A 275 -8.19 4.87 9.80
N ILE A 276 -9.11 5.30 10.66
CA ILE A 276 -9.86 6.55 10.53
C ILE A 276 -8.92 7.75 10.65
N ALA A 277 -8.05 7.77 11.67
CA ALA A 277 -7.11 8.87 11.85
C ALA A 277 -6.14 9.01 10.67
N GLY A 278 -5.55 7.90 10.20
CA GLY A 278 -4.69 7.91 9.02
C GLY A 278 -5.44 8.26 7.73
N GLY A 279 -6.66 7.75 7.57
CA GLY A 279 -7.53 8.12 6.45
C GLY A 279 -7.85 9.61 6.43
N PHE A 280 -8.23 10.20 7.57
CA PHE A 280 -8.51 11.62 7.69
C PHE A 280 -7.30 12.47 7.29
N ILE A 281 -6.11 12.18 7.85
CA ILE A 281 -4.87 12.89 7.48
C ILE A 281 -4.64 12.82 5.97
N LYS A 282 -4.75 11.62 5.37
CA LYS A 282 -4.57 11.44 3.92
C LYS A 282 -5.47 12.35 3.09
N GLY A 283 -6.72 12.52 3.50
CA GLY A 283 -7.69 13.33 2.78
C GLY A 283 -7.52 14.82 3.04
N PHE A 284 -7.22 15.19 4.28
CA PHE A 284 -7.07 16.58 4.71
C PHE A 284 -5.81 17.23 4.12
N ASP A 285 -4.75 16.43 3.99
CA ASP A 285 -3.46 16.88 3.52
C ASP A 285 -3.38 16.91 1.98
N SER A 286 -3.55 18.11 1.43
CA SER A 286 -3.41 18.36 -0.02
C SER A 286 -1.95 18.49 -0.49
N GLU A 287 -1.00 18.68 0.43
CA GLU A 287 0.41 18.97 0.13
C GLU A 287 1.33 17.74 0.32
N LEU A 288 0.79 16.63 0.81
CA LEU A 288 1.51 15.38 1.08
C LEU A 288 2.56 15.51 2.19
N GLU A 289 2.31 16.37 3.19
CA GLU A 289 3.16 16.57 4.37
C GLU A 289 2.68 15.79 5.63
N GLY A 290 1.53 15.14 5.56
CA GLY A 290 0.97 14.27 6.59
C GLY A 290 0.66 15.00 7.91
N LEU A 291 1.37 14.64 8.97
CA LEU A 291 1.18 15.27 10.29
C LEU A 291 1.72 16.69 10.36
N TYR A 292 2.66 17.09 9.48
CA TYR A 292 3.13 18.48 9.43
C TYR A 292 1.99 19.43 9.06
N THR A 293 1.09 19.03 8.16
CA THR A 293 -0.11 19.81 7.79
C THR A 293 -0.95 20.16 9.00
N LEU A 294 -1.14 19.20 9.93
CA LEU A 294 -1.87 19.46 11.19
C LEU A 294 -1.06 20.28 12.19
N GLU A 295 0.27 20.11 12.26
CA GLU A 295 1.14 20.92 13.14
C GLU A 295 1.15 22.40 12.72
N SER A 296 1.09 22.68 11.42
CA SER A 296 1.13 24.04 10.86
C SER A 296 -0.24 24.73 10.76
N ASP A 297 -1.34 24.02 10.99
CA ASP A 297 -2.68 24.59 10.89
C ASP A 297 -2.94 25.62 12.02
N GLU A 298 -3.16 26.88 11.64
CA GLU A 298 -3.37 27.98 12.58
C GLU A 298 -4.58 27.77 13.50
N THR A 299 -5.56 26.96 13.08
CA THR A 299 -6.74 26.64 13.89
C THR A 299 -6.45 25.65 15.03
N LEU A 300 -5.24 25.06 15.04
CA LEU A 300 -4.78 24.07 16.00
C LEU A 300 -3.71 24.58 16.98
N GLU A 301 -3.49 25.89 17.13
CA GLU A 301 -2.41 26.48 17.96
C GLU A 301 -2.33 25.93 19.41
N ALA A 302 -3.48 25.60 20.03
CA ALA A 302 -3.56 25.05 21.38
C ALA A 302 -3.79 23.53 21.45
N PHE A 303 -3.78 22.84 20.31
CA PHE A 303 -4.07 21.41 20.21
C PHE A 303 -2.82 20.56 20.48
N ASP A 304 -2.91 19.62 21.43
CA ASP A 304 -1.81 18.70 21.72
C ASP A 304 -1.81 17.53 20.71
N LEU A 305 -1.14 17.75 19.57
CA LEU A 305 -1.02 16.76 18.51
C LEU A 305 -0.35 15.46 19.00
N ASP A 306 0.67 15.56 19.85
CA ASP A 306 1.35 14.40 20.43
C ASP A 306 0.39 13.54 21.26
N ALA A 307 -0.41 14.16 22.12
CA ALA A 307 -1.42 13.46 22.92
C ALA A 307 -2.51 12.84 22.04
N TRP A 308 -2.96 13.55 21.01
CA TRP A 308 -3.94 13.05 20.05
C TRP A 308 -3.43 11.80 19.33
N VAL A 309 -2.18 11.81 18.82
CA VAL A 309 -1.57 10.65 18.17
C VAL A 309 -1.54 9.44 19.11
N LEU A 310 -1.11 9.62 20.36
CA LEU A 310 -1.07 8.52 21.34
C LEU A 310 -2.47 7.98 21.65
N GLU A 311 -3.48 8.84 21.76
CA GLU A 311 -4.88 8.42 21.96
C GLU A 311 -5.40 7.61 20.76
N CYS A 312 -5.11 8.04 19.54
CA CYS A 312 -5.45 7.30 18.33
C CYS A 312 -4.80 5.92 18.28
N LEU A 313 -3.52 5.82 18.68
CA LEU A 313 -2.77 4.58 18.71
C LEU A 313 -3.16 3.66 19.89
N SER A 314 -3.86 4.15 20.91
CA SER A 314 -4.16 3.38 22.13
C SER A 314 -5.07 2.16 21.90
N ALA A 315 -5.92 2.20 20.87
CA ALA A 315 -6.96 1.21 20.64
C ALA A 315 -6.47 -0.14 20.06
N GLU A 316 -5.50 -0.10 19.15
CA GLU A 316 -5.07 -1.28 18.36
C GLU A 316 -3.54 -1.36 18.31
N LYS A 317 -2.97 -2.52 18.63
CA LYS A 317 -1.52 -2.74 18.58
C LYS A 317 -0.99 -2.95 17.16
N SER A 318 -1.77 -3.64 16.34
CA SER A 318 -1.38 -4.07 14.99
C SER A 318 -2.56 -3.91 14.03
N PRO A 319 -2.88 -2.67 13.61
CA PRO A 319 -3.92 -2.44 12.61
C PRO A 319 -3.55 -3.13 11.29
N PRO A 320 -4.53 -3.64 10.52
CA PRO A 320 -4.24 -4.22 9.21
C PRO A 320 -3.66 -3.14 8.27
N TYR A 321 -2.82 -3.57 7.33
CA TYR A 321 -2.41 -2.71 6.22
C TYR A 321 -3.62 -2.40 5.32
N LEU A 322 -3.88 -1.13 5.07
CA LEU A 322 -4.99 -0.67 4.23
C LEU A 322 -4.43 0.01 2.98
N PRO A 323 -4.65 -0.53 1.77
CA PRO A 323 -4.08 0.05 0.55
C PRO A 323 -4.84 1.31 0.08
N ASN A 324 -6.10 1.48 0.50
CA ASN A 324 -6.91 2.65 0.13
C ASN A 324 -6.63 3.88 1.01
N ALA A 325 -6.03 3.69 2.19
CA ALA A 325 -5.70 4.75 3.12
C ALA A 325 -4.42 4.38 3.89
N GLN A 326 -3.46 5.29 3.99
CA GLN A 326 -2.32 5.04 4.88
C GLN A 326 -2.82 5.03 6.33
N ALA A 327 -2.44 4.00 7.07
CA ALA A 327 -2.76 3.93 8.50
C ALA A 327 -1.96 5.00 9.28
N LEU A 328 -2.47 5.45 10.43
CA LEU A 328 -1.82 6.54 11.19
C LEU A 328 -0.33 6.28 11.49
N TRP A 329 0.05 5.02 11.75
CA TRP A 329 1.46 4.67 12.02
C TRP A 329 2.41 5.08 10.89
N PHE A 330 1.91 5.19 9.64
CA PHE A 330 2.70 5.66 8.51
C PHE A 330 3.14 7.11 8.73
N TYR A 331 2.20 8.02 8.93
CA TYR A 331 2.54 9.42 9.20
C TYR A 331 3.33 9.62 10.50
N VAL A 332 3.07 8.78 11.50
CA VAL A 332 3.80 8.85 12.79
C VAL A 332 5.27 8.54 12.62
N HIS A 333 5.66 7.49 11.88
CA HIS A 333 7.08 7.15 11.78
C HIS A 333 7.88 8.15 10.97
N GLU A 334 7.29 8.76 9.94
CA GLU A 334 7.93 9.81 9.15
C GLU A 334 8.07 11.10 9.97
N TYR A 335 6.99 11.55 10.60
CA TYR A 335 6.97 12.83 11.32
C TYR A 335 7.81 12.83 12.61
N TYR A 336 7.78 11.74 13.38
CA TYR A 336 8.50 11.66 14.65
C TYR A 336 9.93 11.07 14.54
N ALA A 337 10.42 10.78 13.34
CA ALA A 337 11.76 10.20 13.12
C ALA A 337 12.89 11.01 13.77
N ALA A 338 12.77 12.34 13.81
CA ALA A 338 13.74 13.24 14.41
C ALA A 338 13.40 13.65 15.87
N ARG A 339 12.37 13.06 16.49
CA ARG A 339 11.80 13.51 17.78
C ARG A 339 11.96 12.42 18.88
N PRO A 340 13.17 12.19 19.43
CA PRO A 340 13.45 11.07 20.33
C PRO A 340 12.60 11.06 21.61
N ALA A 341 12.16 12.23 22.10
CA ALA A 341 11.28 12.32 23.25
C ALA A 341 9.91 11.67 22.98
N PHE A 342 9.34 11.88 21.79
CA PHE A 342 8.09 11.23 21.39
C PHE A 342 8.30 9.73 21.15
N VAL A 343 9.41 9.36 20.51
CA VAL A 343 9.73 7.94 20.29
C VAL A 343 9.86 7.19 21.63
N ALA A 344 10.44 7.81 22.66
CA ALA A 344 10.45 7.25 24.01
C ALA A 344 9.04 7.05 24.58
N ARG A 345 8.11 8.00 24.36
CA ARG A 345 6.69 7.90 24.78
C ARG A 345 5.97 6.76 24.05
N LEU A 346 6.30 6.49 22.78
CA LEU A 346 5.75 5.33 22.05
C LEU A 346 6.18 4.01 22.72
N ILE A 347 7.43 3.89 23.17
CA ILE A 347 7.88 2.71 23.93
C ILE A 347 7.09 2.60 25.25
N ASP A 348 6.94 3.72 25.97
CA ASP A 348 6.19 3.75 27.24
C ASP A 348 4.70 3.39 27.06
N ALA A 349 4.13 3.69 25.89
CA ALA A 349 2.76 3.36 25.50
C ALA A 349 2.60 1.95 24.91
N ASP A 350 3.62 1.09 25.02
CA ASP A 350 3.60 -0.28 24.47
C ASP A 350 3.35 -0.27 22.94
N ARG A 351 4.04 0.65 22.24
CA ARG A 351 4.06 0.82 20.78
C ARG A 351 5.48 0.70 20.25
N ALA A 352 6.24 -0.27 20.76
CA ALA A 352 7.66 -0.47 20.44
C ALA A 352 7.92 -0.67 18.94
N TRP A 353 7.02 -1.33 18.21
CA TRP A 353 7.16 -1.51 16.76
C TRP A 353 7.15 -0.17 16.00
N ILE A 354 6.19 0.73 16.32
CA ILE A 354 6.13 2.07 15.73
C ILE A 354 7.34 2.89 16.17
N ALA A 355 7.72 2.78 17.46
CA ALA A 355 8.91 3.46 17.98
C ALA A 355 10.19 3.03 17.24
N MET A 356 10.32 1.74 16.91
CA MET A 356 11.42 1.21 16.12
C MET A 356 11.43 1.81 14.71
N MET A 357 10.28 1.81 14.02
CA MET A 357 10.16 2.45 12.71
C MET A 357 10.63 3.90 12.76
N CYS A 358 10.15 4.70 13.72
CA CYS A 358 10.60 6.09 13.90
C CYS A 358 12.11 6.19 14.12
N ALA A 359 12.66 5.37 15.03
CA ALA A 359 14.07 5.45 15.44
C ALA A 359 15.06 5.04 14.34
N THR A 360 14.61 4.28 13.35
CA THR A 360 15.44 3.77 12.24
C THR A 360 15.13 4.39 10.88
N GLU A 361 14.19 5.33 10.80
CA GLU A 361 13.77 5.97 9.54
C GLU A 361 14.90 6.81 8.91
N ILE A 362 15.60 7.60 9.73
CA ILE A 362 16.71 8.45 9.25
C ILE A 362 17.99 7.61 9.15
N ASP A 363 18.58 7.51 7.96
CA ASP A 363 19.88 6.87 7.72
C ASP A 363 21.06 7.73 8.25
N GLY A 364 21.08 7.97 9.57
CA GLY A 364 22.07 8.83 10.21
C GLY A 364 21.91 8.99 11.73
N ARG A 365 22.77 9.82 12.31
CA ARG A 365 22.69 10.21 13.72
C ARG A 365 21.59 11.27 13.92
N VAL A 366 20.70 11.02 14.88
CA VAL A 366 19.69 11.95 15.41
C VAL A 366 20.04 12.26 16.86
N ALA A 367 20.21 13.54 17.19
CA ALA A 367 20.56 13.98 18.53
C ALA A 367 19.52 13.46 19.55
N GLY A 368 19.99 12.78 20.61
CA GLY A 368 19.12 12.23 21.66
C GLY A 368 18.49 10.86 21.37
N MET A 369 18.70 10.25 20.20
CA MET A 369 18.09 8.96 19.84
C MET A 369 18.83 7.73 20.39
N ARG A 370 20.12 7.82 20.72
CA ARG A 370 20.90 6.69 21.26
C ARG A 370 20.24 5.98 22.45
N PRO A 371 19.77 6.68 23.51
CA PRO A 371 19.10 6.02 24.64
C PRO A 371 17.81 5.31 24.24
N VAL A 372 17.08 5.82 23.24
CA VAL A 372 15.86 5.19 22.71
C VAL A 372 16.21 3.87 22.04
N LEU A 373 17.21 3.87 21.15
CA LEU A 373 17.67 2.65 20.49
C LEU A 373 18.20 1.62 21.50
N GLU A 374 18.93 2.05 22.54
CA GLU A 374 19.39 1.15 23.60
C GLU A 374 18.22 0.51 24.38
N ARG A 375 17.08 1.18 24.50
CA ARG A 375 15.84 0.58 25.04
C ARG A 375 15.28 -0.47 24.07
N LEU A 376 15.15 -0.13 22.78
CA LEU A 376 14.61 -1.02 21.74
C LEU A 376 15.48 -2.27 21.51
N VAL A 377 16.80 -2.20 21.68
CA VAL A 377 17.68 -3.39 21.63
C VAL A 377 17.33 -4.44 22.69
N ARG A 378 16.72 -4.02 23.79
CA ARG A 378 16.29 -4.90 24.89
C ARG A 378 14.84 -5.36 24.75
N ASP A 379 14.16 -4.96 23.67
CA ASP A 379 12.80 -5.41 23.38
C ASP A 379 12.77 -6.93 23.17
N PRO A 380 11.76 -7.67 23.68
CA PRO A 380 11.66 -9.11 23.48
C PRO A 380 11.40 -9.51 22.03
N ASP A 381 10.91 -8.62 21.18
CA ASP A 381 10.71 -8.90 19.77
C ASP A 381 12.07 -8.90 19.03
N PRO A 382 12.46 -10.03 18.40
CA PRO A 382 13.75 -10.14 17.72
C PRO A 382 13.88 -9.20 16.53
N ASP A 383 12.79 -8.86 15.85
CA ASP A 383 12.81 -7.95 14.70
C ASP A 383 13.07 -6.52 15.17
N ILE A 384 12.35 -6.08 16.21
CA ILE A 384 12.55 -4.76 16.83
C ILE A 384 14.00 -4.61 17.32
N SER A 385 14.48 -5.60 18.09
CA SER A 385 15.82 -5.53 18.67
C SER A 385 16.92 -5.62 17.62
N ALA A 386 16.75 -6.39 16.54
CA ALA A 386 17.71 -6.48 15.45
C ALA A 386 17.79 -5.17 14.65
N HIS A 387 16.66 -4.55 14.31
CA HIS A 387 16.64 -3.26 13.62
C HIS A 387 17.32 -2.16 14.44
N ALA A 388 16.98 -2.05 15.73
CA ALA A 388 17.60 -1.06 16.62
C ALA A 388 19.11 -1.28 16.80
N ARG A 389 19.56 -2.55 16.90
CA ARG A 389 20.98 -2.90 17.01
C ARG A 389 21.76 -2.48 15.77
N ARG A 390 21.23 -2.75 14.57
CA ARG A 390 21.85 -2.34 13.31
C ARG A 390 22.03 -0.82 13.22
N GLN A 391 21.02 -0.05 13.62
CA GLN A 391 21.08 1.41 13.62
C GLN A 391 22.12 1.94 14.62
N LEU A 392 22.19 1.35 15.82
CA LEU A 392 23.22 1.68 16.81
C LEU A 392 24.62 1.39 16.29
N GLU A 393 24.89 0.18 15.81
CA GLU A 393 26.23 -0.22 15.35
C GLU A 393 26.70 0.61 14.15
N ARG A 394 25.78 0.97 13.25
CA ARG A 394 26.11 1.75 12.05
C ARG A 394 26.38 3.22 12.35
N PHE A 395 25.68 3.80 13.34
CA PHE A 395 25.68 5.26 13.54
C PHE A 395 26.14 5.74 14.91
N TYR A 396 26.19 4.98 16.01
CA TYR A 396 26.44 5.50 17.37
C TYR A 396 27.57 4.77 18.11
#